data_AF-A0A1H8ZQQ8-F1
#
_entry.id   AF-A0A1H8ZQQ8-F1
#
_cell.length_a   1.000
_cell.length_b   1.000
_cell.length_c   1.000
_cell.angle_alpha   90.00
_cell.angle_beta   90.00
_cell.angle_gamma   90.00
#
_symmetry.space_group_name_H-M   'P 1'
#
loop_
_entity.id
_entity.type
_entity.pdbx_description
1 polymer ?
#
loop_
_entity_poly.entity_id
_entity_poly.type
_entity_poly.pdbx_seq_one_letter_code
_entity_poly.pdbx_strand_id
1 'polypeptide(L)'
;MTQQEEFEFSSVRLVPEFSSYCTEENIVWVPDAITLKLRRKSDSVNGMEVSHSHTSLEHIFLLLNQLEEGEPGTVLWGSSSIGVTFTGDRVALSHKGSKLVGSPTSARQAVENLVRETFEELHRQGVDTHHVARQLQQGRFAPWTADPLEIHNQMRD
;
A
#
# COMPACT_ATOMS: atom_id res chain seq x y z
N MET A 1 -27.71 -6.92 4.05
CA MET A 1 -26.82 -6.22 3.10
C MET A 1 -26.06 -5.18 3.89
N THR A 2 -24.77 -5.38 4.11
CA THR A 2 -23.90 -4.35 4.69
C THR A 2 -23.61 -3.35 3.57
N GLN A 3 -23.95 -2.06 3.75
CA GLN A 3 -23.57 -1.03 2.78
C GLN A 3 -22.04 -0.97 2.73
N GLN A 4 -21.48 -1.04 1.52
CA GLN A 4 -20.06 -0.83 1.31
C GLN A 4 -19.81 0.68 1.24
N GLU A 5 -18.99 1.22 2.12
CA GLU A 5 -18.66 2.66 2.12
C GLU A 5 -17.68 2.95 0.98
N GLU A 6 -18.04 3.88 0.09
CA GLU A 6 -17.23 4.24 -1.08
C GLU A 6 -16.52 5.58 -0.84
N PHE A 7 -15.22 5.62 -1.14
CA PHE A 7 -14.36 6.80 -1.00
C PHE A 7 -13.59 7.06 -2.29
N GLU A 8 -13.46 8.33 -2.66
CA GLU A 8 -12.57 8.73 -3.75
C GLU A 8 -11.12 8.79 -3.25
N PHE A 9 -10.15 8.27 -4.01
CA PHE A 9 -8.71 8.38 -3.70
C PHE A 9 -8.26 9.83 -3.44
N SER A 10 -8.91 10.80 -4.10
CA SER A 10 -8.64 12.22 -3.89
C SER A 10 -9.02 12.70 -2.49
N SER A 11 -9.98 12.06 -1.83
CA SER A 11 -10.56 12.45 -0.54
C SER A 11 -9.92 11.80 0.69
N VAL A 12 -9.09 10.77 0.48
CA VAL A 12 -8.49 9.95 1.55
C VAL A 12 -6.99 9.78 1.37
N ARG A 13 -6.30 9.50 2.47
CA ARG A 13 -4.86 9.17 2.51
C ARG A 13 -4.69 7.76 3.07
N LEU A 14 -3.79 7.02 2.44
CA LEU A 14 -3.26 5.74 2.90
C LEU A 14 -2.06 6.04 3.80
N VAL A 15 -2.07 5.56 5.05
CA VAL A 15 -1.03 5.85 6.04
C VAL A 15 -0.50 4.54 6.63
N PRO A 16 0.82 4.26 6.56
CA PRO A 16 1.39 3.10 7.22
C PRO A 16 1.59 3.38 8.72
N GLU A 17 1.29 2.40 9.57
CA GLU A 17 1.66 2.36 10.98
C GLU A 17 2.41 1.05 11.27
N PHE A 18 3.53 1.12 11.96
CA PHE A 18 4.43 -0.02 12.12
C PHE A 18 4.20 -0.70 13.45
N SER A 19 4.22 -2.04 13.42
CA SER A 19 4.13 -2.82 14.65
C SER A 19 5.39 -2.66 15.52
N SER A 20 5.24 -2.76 16.84
CA SER A 20 6.34 -2.63 17.81
C SER A 20 7.40 -3.74 17.73
N TYR A 21 7.12 -4.84 17.04
CA TYR A 21 8.05 -5.95 16.82
C TYR A 21 8.62 -5.98 15.39
N CYS A 22 8.38 -4.93 14.60
CA CYS A 22 8.82 -4.88 13.22
C CYS A 22 10.36 -4.81 13.13
N THR A 23 10.94 -5.71 12.36
CA THR A 23 12.38 -5.75 12.00
C THR A 23 12.53 -5.64 10.49
N GLU A 24 13.75 -5.42 9.99
CA GLU A 24 14.03 -5.35 8.54
C GLU A 24 13.59 -6.60 7.78
N GLU A 25 13.71 -7.77 8.39
CA GLU A 25 13.24 -9.02 7.77
C GLU A 25 11.72 -9.12 7.83
N ASN A 26 11.11 -8.79 8.98
CA ASN A 26 9.68 -8.92 9.17
C ASN A 26 8.87 -7.95 8.29
N ILE A 27 9.35 -6.72 8.10
CA ILE A 27 8.63 -5.69 7.33
C ILE A 27 8.34 -6.13 5.89
N VAL A 28 9.23 -6.93 5.31
CA VAL A 28 9.13 -7.39 3.92
C VAL A 28 7.96 -8.37 3.78
N TRP A 29 7.93 -9.43 4.60
CA TRP A 29 7.06 -10.58 4.34
C TRP A 29 6.03 -10.88 5.43
N VAL A 30 6.18 -10.36 6.66
CA VAL A 30 5.23 -10.64 7.76
C VAL A 30 3.99 -9.75 7.59
N PRO A 31 2.80 -10.32 7.33
CA PRO A 31 1.62 -9.53 6.98
C PRO A 31 1.02 -8.68 8.11
N ASP A 32 1.55 -8.76 9.33
CA ASP A 32 1.16 -7.92 10.47
C ASP A 32 2.27 -6.93 10.88
N ALA A 33 3.33 -6.81 10.06
CA ALA A 33 4.41 -5.85 10.31
C ALA A 33 3.96 -4.41 10.09
N ILE A 34 3.03 -4.18 9.15
CA ILE A 34 2.46 -2.86 8.82
C ILE A 34 0.95 -2.90 9.01
N THR A 35 0.41 -1.91 9.69
CA THR A 35 -1.02 -1.58 9.66
C THR A 35 -1.23 -0.43 8.70
N LEU A 36 -1.88 -0.70 7.57
CA LEU A 36 -2.36 0.35 6.67
C LEU A 36 -3.63 0.96 7.25
N LYS A 37 -3.65 2.28 7.41
CA LYS A 37 -4.81 3.08 7.85
C LYS A 37 -5.32 3.96 6.71
N LEU A 38 -6.63 4.03 6.56
CA LEU A 38 -7.32 4.94 5.66
C LEU A 38 -7.88 6.13 6.45
N ARG A 39 -7.43 7.35 6.12
CA ARG A 39 -7.85 8.59 6.80
C ARG A 39 -8.43 9.59 5.80
N ARG A 40 -9.47 10.34 6.16
CA ARG A 40 -10.00 11.44 5.31
C ARG A 40 -9.03 12.62 5.31
N LYS A 41 -8.78 13.23 4.16
CA LYS A 41 -7.86 14.38 4.02
C LYS A 41 -8.41 15.68 4.62
N SER A 42 -9.74 15.80 4.70
CA SER A 42 -10.43 16.97 5.26
C SER A 42 -10.17 17.19 6.75
N ASP A 43 -9.72 16.15 7.44
CA ASP A 43 -9.65 16.15 8.89
C ASP A 43 -8.23 16.54 9.33
N SER A 44 -8.10 17.71 9.94
CA SER A 44 -6.82 18.26 10.38
C SER A 44 -6.18 17.41 11.50
N VAL A 45 -4.96 16.91 11.25
CA VAL A 45 -3.93 16.36 12.17
C VAL A 45 -4.33 15.15 13.06
N ASN A 46 -5.61 14.95 13.39
CA ASN A 46 -6.16 13.78 14.07
C ASN A 46 -7.28 13.16 13.24
N GLY A 47 -6.99 12.89 11.96
CA GLY A 47 -8.00 12.42 11.02
C GLY A 47 -8.73 11.18 11.52
N MET A 48 -10.06 11.18 11.41
CA MET A 48 -10.87 10.03 11.78
C MET A 48 -10.41 8.84 10.92
N GLU A 49 -10.00 7.76 11.59
CA GLU A 49 -9.70 6.50 10.92
C GLU A 49 -11.02 5.94 10.39
N VAL A 50 -11.05 5.63 9.10
CA VAL A 50 -12.24 5.07 8.44
C VAL A 50 -12.08 3.59 8.17
N SER A 51 -10.84 3.11 8.02
CA SER A 51 -10.53 1.69 7.91
C SER A 51 -9.06 1.43 8.29
N HIS A 52 -8.77 0.22 8.74
CA HIS A 52 -7.41 -0.27 8.96
C HIS A 52 -7.26 -1.71 8.48
N SER A 53 -6.04 -2.10 8.13
CA SER A 53 -5.71 -3.43 7.63
C SER A 53 -4.27 -3.77 7.88
N HIS A 54 -4.00 -4.98 8.34
CA HIS A 54 -2.63 -5.48 8.45
C HIS A 54 -2.09 -5.88 7.07
N THR A 55 -0.82 -5.59 6.81
CA THR A 55 -0.11 -5.90 5.57
C THR A 55 1.41 -5.99 5.78
N SER A 56 2.14 -6.26 4.69
CA SER A 56 3.60 -6.18 4.59
C SER A 56 4.01 -5.37 3.37
N LEU A 57 5.29 -5.02 3.23
CA LEU A 57 5.79 -4.34 2.04
C LEU A 57 5.58 -5.16 0.76
N GLU A 58 5.78 -6.49 0.79
CA GLU A 58 5.51 -7.35 -0.36
C GLU A 58 4.06 -7.25 -0.85
N HIS A 59 3.10 -7.23 0.07
CA HIS A 59 1.68 -7.08 -0.29
C HIS A 59 1.35 -5.71 -0.89
N ILE A 60 1.99 -4.64 -0.40
CA ILE A 60 1.84 -3.29 -0.97
C ILE A 60 2.40 -3.26 -2.40
N PHE A 61 3.56 -3.89 -2.64
CA PHE A 61 4.17 -3.99 -3.97
C PHE A 61 3.37 -4.86 -4.94
N LEU A 62 2.79 -5.97 -4.47
CA LEU A 62 1.87 -6.78 -5.28
C LEU A 62 0.67 -5.95 -5.77
N LEU A 63 0.11 -5.12 -4.89
CA LEU A 63 -0.97 -4.21 -5.25
C LEU A 63 -0.50 -3.16 -6.27
N LEU A 64 0.70 -2.58 -6.09
CA LEU A 64 1.25 -1.61 -7.01
C LEU A 64 1.48 -2.20 -8.40
N ASN A 65 2.11 -3.38 -8.50
CA ASN A 65 2.32 -4.08 -9.78
C ASN A 65 1.00 -4.34 -10.50
N GLN A 66 0.01 -4.85 -9.78
CA GLN A 66 -1.28 -5.14 -10.39
C GLN A 66 -1.96 -3.87 -10.94
N LEU A 67 -1.77 -2.72 -10.29
CA LEU A 67 -2.24 -1.43 -10.77
C LEU A 67 -1.44 -0.92 -11.98
N GLU A 68 -0.12 -1.16 -12.04
CA GLU A 68 0.73 -0.84 -13.20
C GLU A 68 0.36 -1.67 -14.43
N GLU A 69 0.08 -2.95 -14.23
CA GLU A 69 -0.28 -3.88 -15.31
C GLU A 69 -1.72 -3.70 -15.79
N GLY A 70 -2.56 -3.02 -14.99
CA GLY A 70 -3.97 -2.81 -15.31
C GLY A 70 -4.81 -4.09 -15.20
N GLU A 71 -4.36 -5.07 -14.42
CA GLU A 71 -5.02 -6.37 -14.33
C GLU A 71 -6.06 -6.41 -13.19
N PRO A 72 -7.33 -6.76 -13.46
CA PRO A 72 -8.30 -7.00 -12.39
C PRO A 72 -7.99 -8.31 -11.66
N GLY A 73 -8.32 -8.39 -10.37
CA GLY A 73 -8.02 -9.59 -9.59
C GLY A 73 -8.10 -9.38 -8.09
N THR A 74 -7.39 -10.22 -7.34
CA THR A 74 -7.38 -10.21 -5.89
C THR A 74 -5.94 -10.25 -5.38
N VAL A 75 -5.56 -9.29 -4.55
CA VAL A 75 -4.24 -9.21 -3.92
C VAL A 75 -4.35 -9.67 -2.47
N LEU A 76 -3.41 -10.50 -2.02
CA LEU A 76 -3.30 -10.87 -0.60
C LEU A 76 -2.99 -9.64 0.24
N TRP A 77 -3.70 -9.50 1.36
CA TRP A 77 -3.60 -8.33 2.23
C TRP A 77 -3.79 -8.72 3.69
N GLY A 78 -2.70 -9.03 4.38
CA GLY A 78 -2.77 -9.52 5.76
C GLY A 78 -3.44 -10.89 5.82
N SER A 79 -4.43 -11.02 6.71
CA SER A 79 -5.37 -12.14 6.81
C SER A 79 -6.58 -12.03 5.87
N SER A 80 -6.53 -11.13 4.88
CA SER A 80 -7.64 -10.82 3.97
C SER A 80 -7.14 -10.59 2.54
N SER A 81 -7.97 -10.01 1.69
CA SER A 81 -7.59 -9.65 0.34
C SER A 81 -8.22 -8.35 -0.12
N ILE A 82 -7.55 -7.66 -1.04
CA ILE A 82 -8.06 -6.50 -1.75
C ILE A 82 -8.52 -6.95 -3.15
N GLY A 83 -9.78 -6.72 -3.46
CA GLY A 83 -10.30 -6.89 -4.83
C GLY A 83 -9.98 -5.66 -5.67
N VAL A 84 -9.34 -5.87 -6.82
CA VAL A 84 -9.01 -4.83 -7.80
C VAL A 84 -9.93 -5.00 -9.01
N THR A 85 -10.70 -3.98 -9.34
CA THR A 85 -11.52 -3.98 -10.55
C THR A 85 -11.28 -2.74 -11.39
N PHE A 86 -11.28 -2.92 -12.71
CA PHE A 86 -11.22 -1.85 -13.69
C PHE A 86 -12.56 -1.74 -14.41
N THR A 87 -13.07 -0.53 -14.59
CA THR A 87 -14.32 -0.26 -15.29
C THR A 87 -14.19 1.03 -16.07
N GLY A 88 -13.98 0.93 -17.38
CA GLY A 88 -13.67 2.09 -18.21
C GLY A 88 -12.36 2.75 -17.78
N ASP A 89 -12.41 4.04 -17.47
CA ASP A 89 -11.30 4.86 -16.98
C ASP A 89 -11.19 4.89 -15.45
N ARG A 90 -11.88 3.98 -14.76
CA ARG A 90 -11.92 3.90 -13.30
C ARG A 90 -11.34 2.59 -12.79
N VAL A 91 -10.74 2.67 -11.62
CA VAL A 91 -10.30 1.53 -10.81
C VAL A 91 -10.99 1.58 -9.45
N ALA A 92 -11.27 0.39 -8.90
CA ALA A 92 -11.77 0.25 -7.54
C ALA A 92 -10.95 -0.78 -6.76
N LEU A 93 -10.55 -0.40 -5.54
CA LEU A 93 -9.95 -1.28 -4.54
C LEU A 93 -10.99 -1.57 -3.44
N SER A 94 -11.43 -2.82 -3.35
CA SER A 94 -12.46 -3.25 -2.40
C SER A 94 -11.83 -4.06 -1.27
N HIS A 95 -12.10 -3.66 -0.02
CA HIS A 95 -11.58 -4.35 1.16
C HIS A 95 -12.54 -4.20 2.34
N LYS A 96 -12.92 -5.33 2.98
CA LYS A 96 -13.74 -5.39 4.21
C LYS A 96 -14.86 -4.33 4.31
N GLY A 97 -15.71 -4.23 3.28
CA GLY A 97 -16.86 -3.30 3.31
C GLY A 97 -16.50 -1.83 3.05
N SER A 98 -15.25 -1.53 2.69
CA SER A 98 -14.80 -0.27 2.13
C SER A 98 -14.47 -0.43 0.65
N LYS A 99 -14.59 0.65 -0.12
CA LYS A 99 -14.22 0.72 -1.54
C LYS A 99 -13.53 2.03 -1.83
N LEU A 100 -12.28 1.97 -2.30
CA LEU A 100 -11.57 3.13 -2.83
C LEU A 100 -11.75 3.18 -4.34
N VAL A 101 -12.20 4.30 -4.87
CA VAL A 101 -12.42 4.49 -6.31
C VAL A 101 -11.67 5.71 -6.81
N GLY A 102 -11.31 5.69 -8.10
CA GLY A 102 -10.69 6.82 -8.78
C GLY A 102 -10.17 6.43 -10.15
N SER A 103 -9.31 7.25 -10.74
CA SER A 103 -8.61 6.89 -11.97
C SER A 103 -7.44 5.92 -11.70
N PRO A 104 -7.04 5.08 -12.67
CA PRO A 104 -5.84 4.23 -12.56
C PRO A 104 -4.60 5.00 -12.11
N THR A 105 -4.40 6.21 -12.64
CA THR A 105 -3.29 7.09 -12.23
C THR A 105 -3.39 7.50 -10.76
N SER A 106 -4.58 7.90 -10.30
CA SER A 106 -4.75 8.31 -8.89
C SER A 106 -4.54 7.15 -7.91
N ALA A 107 -4.94 5.93 -8.29
CA ALA A 107 -4.75 4.75 -7.47
C ALA A 107 -3.27 4.35 -7.40
N ARG A 108 -2.58 4.30 -8.56
CA ARG A 108 -1.14 4.04 -8.62
C ARG A 108 -0.36 5.04 -7.76
N GLN A 109 -0.61 6.33 -7.96
CA GLN A 109 0.05 7.37 -7.18
C GLN A 109 -0.24 7.26 -5.68
N ALA A 110 -1.46 6.89 -5.27
CA ALA A 110 -1.78 6.69 -3.87
C ALA A 110 -1.02 5.51 -3.24
N VAL A 111 -0.88 4.40 -3.96
CA VAL A 111 -0.14 3.21 -3.49
C VAL A 111 1.37 3.45 -3.54
N GLU A 112 1.89 4.12 -4.57
CA GLU A 112 3.30 4.51 -4.65
C GLU A 112 3.69 5.47 -3.51
N ASN A 113 2.83 6.46 -3.21
CA ASN A 113 3.03 7.35 -2.07
C ASN A 113 3.02 6.56 -0.74
N LEU A 114 2.17 5.54 -0.61
CA LEU A 114 2.19 4.66 0.56
C LEU A 114 3.53 3.91 0.68
N VAL A 115 4.08 3.40 -0.43
CA VAL A 115 5.41 2.76 -0.46
C VAL A 115 6.49 3.76 -0.03
N ARG A 116 6.48 4.97 -0.59
CA ARG A 116 7.42 6.05 -0.24
C ARG A 116 7.35 6.40 1.24
N GLU A 117 6.16 6.66 1.76
CA GLU A 117 5.94 6.96 3.18
C GLU A 117 6.40 5.81 4.10
N THR A 118 6.26 4.56 3.63
CA THR A 118 6.73 3.38 4.38
C THR A 118 8.26 3.37 4.46
N PHE A 119 8.96 3.56 3.33
CA PHE A 119 10.42 3.64 3.34
C PHE A 119 10.93 4.87 4.12
N GLU A 120 10.28 6.03 4.03
CA GLU A 120 10.64 7.21 4.82
C GLU A 120 10.53 6.97 6.34
N GLU A 121 9.48 6.29 6.79
CA GLU A 121 9.31 5.93 8.20
C GLU A 121 10.35 4.89 8.64
N LEU A 122 10.63 3.87 7.84
CA LEU A 122 11.71 2.91 8.10
C LEU A 122 13.07 3.62 8.23
N HIS A 123 13.36 4.54 7.32
CA HIS A 123 14.59 5.33 7.37
C HIS A 123 14.67 6.16 8.67
N ARG A 124 13.55 6.79 9.09
CA ARG A 124 13.46 7.53 10.36
C ARG A 124 13.66 6.63 11.58
N GLN A 125 13.31 5.34 11.49
CA GLN A 125 13.55 4.34 12.54
C GLN A 125 14.97 3.76 12.51
N GLY A 126 15.83 4.19 11.58
CA GLY A 126 17.21 3.73 11.47
C GLY A 126 17.39 2.40 10.76
N VAL A 127 16.37 1.92 10.03
CA VAL A 127 16.43 0.72 9.20
C VAL A 127 17.22 0.99 7.91
N ASP A 128 18.01 0.02 7.46
CA ASP A 128 18.67 0.06 6.14
C ASP A 128 17.63 -0.17 5.03
N THR A 129 16.99 0.92 4.59
CA THR A 129 15.95 0.89 3.56
C THR A 129 16.44 0.42 2.20
N HIS A 130 17.74 0.60 1.91
CA HIS A 130 18.33 0.07 0.68
C HIS A 130 18.49 -1.45 0.75
N HIS A 131 18.84 -2.00 1.92
CA HIS A 131 18.81 -3.45 2.14
C HIS A 131 17.39 -4.01 1.99
N VAL A 132 16.39 -3.38 2.61
CA VAL A 132 14.97 -3.77 2.47
C VAL A 132 14.52 -3.75 1.00
N ALA A 133 14.84 -2.70 0.24
CA ALA A 133 14.50 -2.61 -1.17
C ALA A 133 15.16 -3.72 -2.00
N ARG A 134 16.42 -4.08 -1.71
CA ARG A 134 17.09 -5.24 -2.33
C ARG A 134 16.42 -6.57 -1.97
N GLN A 135 16.05 -6.76 -0.70
CA GLN A 135 15.34 -7.96 -0.27
C GLN A 135 14.01 -8.11 -1.03
N LEU A 136 13.24 -7.03 -1.18
CA LEU A 136 12.02 -7.03 -1.99
C LEU A 136 12.31 -7.37 -3.44
N GLN A 137 13.30 -6.72 -4.06
CA GLN A 137 13.67 -6.95 -5.46
C GLN A 137 14.05 -8.42 -5.73
N GLN A 138 14.65 -9.09 -4.74
CA GLN A 138 15.04 -10.51 -4.78
C GLN A 138 13.99 -11.45 -4.15
N GLY A 139 12.84 -10.90 -3.76
CA GLY A 139 11.81 -11.55 -2.97
C GLY A 139 10.98 -12.55 -3.75
N ARG A 140 9.99 -13.14 -3.08
CA ARG A 140 9.22 -14.29 -3.58
C ARG A 140 8.44 -14.01 -4.86
N PHE A 141 7.98 -12.77 -5.03
CA PHE A 141 7.13 -12.38 -6.15
C PHE A 141 7.86 -11.57 -7.24
N ALA A 142 9.19 -11.55 -7.20
CA ALA A 142 9.98 -11.02 -8.31
C ALA A 142 9.77 -11.86 -9.60
N PRO A 143 9.92 -11.27 -10.80
CA PRO A 143 10.28 -9.88 -11.07
C PRO A 143 9.10 -8.91 -10.86
N TRP A 144 9.42 -7.66 -10.51
CA TRP A 144 8.42 -6.61 -10.29
C TRP A 144 8.31 -5.68 -11.48
N THR A 145 7.08 -5.31 -11.84
CA THR A 145 6.83 -4.24 -12.82
C THR A 145 7.20 -2.88 -12.24
N ALA A 146 6.86 -2.64 -10.97
CA ALA A 146 7.35 -1.50 -10.20
C ALA A 146 8.61 -1.91 -9.41
N ASP A 147 9.81 -1.51 -9.88
CA ASP A 147 11.08 -1.90 -9.25
C ASP A 147 11.24 -1.28 -7.84
N PRO A 148 11.32 -2.11 -6.77
CA PRO A 148 11.52 -1.60 -5.42
C PRO A 148 12.75 -0.71 -5.25
N LEU A 149 13.85 -0.99 -5.96
CA LEU A 149 15.06 -0.16 -5.88
C LEU A 149 14.88 1.18 -6.58
N GLU A 150 14.18 1.22 -7.70
CA GLU A 150 13.91 2.46 -8.42
C GLU A 150 13.07 3.40 -7.55
N ILE A 151 11.96 2.89 -6.99
CA ILE A 151 11.08 3.66 -6.09
C ILE A 151 11.84 4.15 -4.86
N HIS A 152 12.66 3.29 -4.24
CA HIS A 152 13.50 3.69 -3.10
C HIS A 152 14.48 4.82 -3.47
N ASN A 153 15.15 4.71 -4.62
CA ASN A 153 16.17 5.67 -5.02
C ASN A 153 15.59 7.05 -5.35
N GLN A 154 14.38 7.10 -5.92
CA GLN A 154 13.65 8.34 -6.18
C GLN A 154 13.31 9.13 -4.90
N MET A 155 13.37 8.52 -3.71
CA MET A 155 13.18 9.24 -2.45
C MET A 155 14.40 10.04 -1.99
N ARG A 156 15.58 9.76 -2.56
CA ARG A 156 16.86 10.35 -2.12
C ARG A 156 17.26 11.57 -2.96
N ASP A 157 16.56 11.81 -4.06
CA ASP A 157 16.71 12.94 -4.98
C ASP A 157 15.71 14.07 -4.63
#